data_AF-A0A7J2KEL3-F1
#
_entry.id   AF-A0A7J2KEL3-F1
#
_cell.length_a   1.000
_cell.length_b   1.000
_cell.length_c   1.000
_cell.angle_alpha   90.00
_cell.angle_beta   90.00
_cell.angle_gamma   90.00
#
_symmetry.space_group_name_H-M   'P 1'
#
loop_
_entity.id
_entity.type
_entity.pdbx_description
1 polymer ?
#
loop_
_entity_poly.entity_id
_entity_poly.type
_entity_poly.pdbx_seq_one_letter_code
_entity_poly.pdbx_strand_id
1 'polypeptide(L)'
;MKWFKIIIILLLLLIPSFSMGARRALLIGVADYKLLPSGLNSKGKPVTDLRGPVNDVNNMKRALLCYGFKEKDIKILINSKATRQNIERVFRQWLIEGTRKGDLVVFYFSGHGSRVPDKNGDEADGKDEVILPYNAVPSGGENIIIDDELGLWLSMLKGRNVIVIIDSCYSGGVVRGVRGKVVSYLESTPATK
;
A
#
# COMPACT_ATOMS: atom_id res chain seq x y z
N MET A 1 55.05 5.57 17.44
CA MET A 1 54.16 5.44 16.24
C MET A 1 53.21 4.24 16.24
N LYS A 2 53.51 3.10 16.90
CA LYS A 2 52.60 1.93 16.92
C LYS A 2 51.30 2.15 17.72
N TRP A 3 51.35 2.96 18.78
CA TRP A 3 50.20 3.28 19.63
C TRP A 3 49.13 4.13 18.93
N PHE A 4 49.52 5.02 18.01
CA PHE A 4 48.58 5.87 17.27
C PHE A 4 47.68 5.05 16.32
N LYS A 5 48.21 3.95 15.75
CA LYS A 5 47.45 3.02 14.91
C LYS A 5 46.41 2.23 15.71
N ILE A 6 46.71 1.88 16.97
CA ILE A 6 45.81 1.13 17.85
C ILE A 6 44.61 2.00 18.27
N ILE A 7 44.87 3.27 18.58
CA ILE A 7 43.81 4.23 18.96
C ILE A 7 42.85 4.49 17.79
N ILE A 8 43.35 4.61 16.56
CA ILE A 8 42.51 4.81 15.37
C ILE A 8 41.62 3.59 15.08
N ILE A 9 42.14 2.37 15.24
CA ILE A 9 41.36 1.13 15.04
C ILE A 9 40.26 0.98 16.11
N LEU A 10 40.55 1.34 17.37
CA LEU A 10 39.56 1.37 18.46
C LEU A 10 38.49 2.45 18.24
N LEU A 11 38.85 3.62 17.71
CA LEU A 11 37.89 4.67 17.36
C LEU A 11 36.98 4.28 16.18
N LEU A 12 37.49 3.53 15.19
CA LEU A 12 36.70 3.01 14.06
C LEU A 12 35.65 1.96 14.48
N LEU A 13 35.90 1.22 15.57
CA LEU A 13 34.94 0.25 16.15
C LEU A 13 33.83 0.90 16.98
N LEU A 14 34.02 2.17 17.38
CA LEU A 14 33.05 2.97 18.14
C LEU A 14 32.17 3.84 17.25
N ILE A 15 32.37 3.83 15.93
CA ILE A 15 31.46 4.51 15.00
C ILE A 15 30.17 3.69 14.97
N PRO A 16 29.04 4.21 15.49
CA PRO A 16 27.77 3.51 15.37
C PRO A 16 27.52 3.25 13.90
N SER A 17 27.39 1.98 13.52
CA SER A 17 27.03 1.62 12.15
C SER A 17 25.74 2.38 11.84
N PHE A 18 25.81 3.31 10.89
CA PHE A 18 24.66 4.03 10.41
C PHE A 18 23.76 2.99 9.76
N SER A 19 22.84 2.40 10.53
CA SER A 19 21.89 1.45 10.02
C SER A 19 20.97 2.23 9.10
N MET A 20 21.17 2.11 7.79
CA MET A 20 20.12 2.42 6.83
C MET A 20 18.86 1.69 7.32
N GLY A 21 17.81 2.46 7.66
CA GLY A 21 16.56 1.91 8.16
C GLY A 21 16.07 0.78 7.25
N ALA A 22 15.48 -0.26 7.84
CA ALA A 22 14.98 -1.38 7.06
C ALA A 22 13.94 -0.88 6.05
N ARG A 23 13.84 -1.56 4.92
CA ARG A 23 12.88 -1.25 3.85
C ARG A 23 11.90 -2.41 3.78
N ARG A 24 10.60 -2.17 3.78
CA ARG A 24 9.59 -3.21 3.53
C ARG A 24 8.50 -2.72 2.61
N ALA A 25 8.10 -3.57 1.67
CA ALA A 25 7.02 -3.28 0.75
C ALA A 25 5.91 -4.33 0.83
N LEU A 26 4.67 -3.88 0.68
CA LEU A 26 3.51 -4.72 0.41
C LEU A 26 2.92 -4.26 -0.93
N LEU A 27 2.96 -5.15 -1.92
CA LEU A 27 2.41 -4.91 -3.25
C LEU A 27 1.18 -5.79 -3.46
N ILE A 28 0.07 -5.18 -3.81
CA ILE A 28 -1.22 -5.84 -3.97
C ILE A 28 -1.73 -5.59 -5.39
N GLY A 29 -2.08 -6.66 -6.11
CA GLY A 29 -2.64 -6.59 -7.45
C GLY A 29 -3.88 -7.46 -7.55
N VAL A 30 -5.03 -6.85 -7.87
CA VAL A 30 -6.30 -7.57 -7.97
C VAL A 30 -6.86 -7.42 -9.38
N ALA A 31 -6.60 -8.44 -10.20
CA ALA A 31 -7.05 -8.50 -11.59
C ALA A 31 -8.34 -9.30 -11.75
N ASP A 32 -8.46 -10.41 -11.03
CA ASP A 32 -9.65 -11.24 -10.96
C ASP A 32 -10.41 -10.99 -9.64
N TYR A 33 -11.71 -11.25 -9.63
CA TYR A 33 -12.54 -11.08 -8.43
C TYR A 33 -13.45 -12.28 -8.26
N LYS A 34 -13.49 -12.83 -7.04
CA LYS A 34 -14.24 -14.05 -6.71
C LYS A 34 -15.72 -13.98 -7.07
N LEU A 35 -16.31 -12.78 -6.96
CA LEU A 35 -17.75 -12.55 -7.04
C LEU A 35 -18.21 -12.00 -8.40
N LEU A 36 -17.36 -12.08 -9.44
CA LEU A 36 -17.74 -11.76 -10.83
C LEU A 36 -18.09 -13.07 -11.56
N PRO A 37 -19.27 -13.17 -12.22
CA PRO A 37 -19.84 -12.17 -13.14
C PRO A 37 -21.09 -11.42 -12.63
N SER A 38 -21.48 -11.59 -11.36
CA SER A 38 -22.72 -11.02 -10.80
C SER A 38 -22.54 -9.67 -10.08
N GLY A 39 -21.30 -9.22 -9.90
CA GLY A 39 -20.99 -7.99 -9.17
C GLY A 39 -21.27 -6.74 -9.98
N LEU A 40 -22.36 -6.04 -9.64
CA LEU A 40 -22.60 -4.68 -10.10
C LEU A 40 -21.85 -3.70 -9.19
N ASN A 41 -21.27 -2.64 -9.77
CA ASN A 41 -20.76 -1.52 -8.99
C ASN A 41 -21.92 -0.67 -8.43
N SER A 42 -21.59 0.35 -7.65
CA SER A 42 -22.56 1.30 -7.06
C SER A 42 -23.45 2.02 -8.10
N LYS A 43 -23.14 1.93 -9.40
CA LYS A 43 -23.94 2.49 -10.52
C LYS A 43 -24.74 1.42 -11.27
N GLY A 44 -24.84 0.20 -10.75
CA GLY A 44 -25.55 -0.90 -11.39
C GLY A 44 -24.86 -1.44 -12.65
N LYS A 45 -23.58 -1.13 -12.87
CA LYS A 45 -22.82 -1.63 -14.03
C LYS A 45 -22.00 -2.86 -13.65
N PRO A 46 -21.90 -3.87 -14.53
CA PRO A 46 -21.02 -5.01 -14.31
C PRO A 46 -19.59 -4.55 -14.05
N VAL A 47 -18.98 -5.07 -13.00
CA VAL A 47 -17.54 -5.00 -12.81
C VAL A 47 -16.93 -6.17 -13.58
N THR A 48 -15.87 -5.91 -14.33
CA THR A 48 -15.16 -6.93 -15.10
C THR A 48 -13.75 -7.10 -14.56
N ASP A 49 -13.16 -8.26 -14.81
CA ASP A 49 -11.74 -8.48 -14.54
C ASP A 49 -10.86 -7.46 -15.28
N LEU A 50 -9.75 -7.12 -14.64
CA LEU A 50 -8.73 -6.21 -15.17
C LEU A 50 -7.57 -7.01 -15.76
N ARG A 51 -6.83 -6.41 -16.69
CA ARG A 51 -5.62 -7.03 -17.28
C ARG A 51 -4.30 -6.46 -16.75
N GLY A 52 -4.33 -5.24 -16.19
CA GLY A 52 -3.16 -4.48 -15.74
C GLY A 52 -2.54 -4.91 -14.39
N PRO A 53 -3.33 -5.12 -13.31
CA PRO A 53 -2.78 -5.11 -11.96
C PRO A 53 -1.62 -6.06 -11.66
N VAL A 54 -1.63 -7.25 -12.26
CA VAL A 54 -0.53 -8.21 -12.10
C VAL A 54 0.78 -7.69 -12.74
N ASN A 55 0.67 -7.07 -13.93
CA ASN A 55 1.80 -6.44 -14.58
C ASN A 55 2.30 -5.22 -13.79
N ASP A 56 1.38 -4.42 -13.23
CA ASP A 56 1.73 -3.22 -12.48
C ASP A 56 2.48 -3.57 -11.18
N VAL A 57 2.05 -4.61 -10.46
CA VAL A 57 2.78 -5.17 -9.32
C VAL A 57 4.18 -5.65 -9.71
N ASN A 58 4.32 -6.31 -10.86
CA ASN A 58 5.63 -6.76 -11.35
C ASN A 58 6.55 -5.59 -11.70
N ASN A 59 6.01 -4.52 -12.31
CA ASN A 59 6.76 -3.31 -12.61
C ASN A 59 7.18 -2.58 -11.33
N MET A 60 6.28 -2.46 -10.36
CA MET A 60 6.59 -1.87 -9.06
C MET A 60 7.64 -2.68 -8.30
N LYS A 61 7.56 -4.03 -8.31
CA LYS A 61 8.60 -4.90 -7.75
C LYS A 61 9.97 -4.59 -8.38
N ARG A 62 10.06 -4.54 -9.70
CA ARG A 62 11.32 -4.23 -10.41
C ARG A 62 11.85 -2.85 -10.03
N ALA A 63 10.99 -1.84 -10.00
CA ALA A 63 11.37 -0.49 -9.60
C ALA A 63 11.94 -0.47 -8.16
N LEU A 64 11.26 -1.10 -7.20
CA LEU A 64 11.72 -1.17 -5.81
C LEU A 64 13.06 -1.90 -5.67
N LEU A 65 13.29 -2.97 -6.44
CA LEU A 65 14.59 -3.64 -6.49
C LEU A 65 15.69 -2.67 -6.98
N CYS A 66 15.43 -1.87 -8.02
CA CYS A 66 16.36 -0.84 -8.49
C CYS A 66 16.60 0.25 -7.44
N TYR A 67 15.59 0.59 -6.63
CA TYR A 67 15.75 1.51 -5.50
C TYR A 67 16.36 0.87 -4.25
N GLY A 68 16.84 -0.38 -4.35
CA GLY A 68 17.60 -1.07 -3.30
C GLY A 68 16.75 -1.75 -2.23
N PHE A 69 15.51 -2.11 -2.53
CA PHE A 69 14.81 -3.14 -1.77
C PHE A 69 15.42 -4.52 -2.10
N LYS A 70 15.46 -5.42 -1.12
CA LYS A 70 15.80 -6.82 -1.39
C LYS A 70 14.51 -7.58 -1.67
N GLU A 71 14.59 -8.64 -2.46
CA GLU A 71 13.41 -9.44 -2.80
C GLU A 71 12.69 -9.99 -1.55
N LYS A 72 13.45 -10.43 -0.55
CA LYS A 72 12.91 -10.90 0.74
C LYS A 72 12.15 -9.82 1.53
N ASP A 73 12.38 -8.55 1.22
CA ASP A 73 11.77 -7.40 1.89
C ASP A 73 10.49 -6.92 1.17
N ILE A 74 10.10 -7.58 0.08
CA ILE A 74 8.90 -7.28 -0.71
C ILE A 74 7.89 -8.43 -0.55
N LYS A 75 6.71 -8.11 -0.02
CA LYS A 75 5.58 -9.03 0.07
C LYS A 75 4.58 -8.74 -1.04
N ILE A 76 4.14 -9.78 -1.74
CA ILE A 76 3.22 -9.64 -2.88
C ILE A 76 1.96 -10.46 -2.64
N LEU A 77 0.80 -9.82 -2.82
CA LEU A 77 -0.52 -10.46 -2.82
C LEU A 77 -1.18 -10.21 -4.18
N ILE A 78 -1.43 -11.28 -4.93
CA ILE A 78 -2.10 -11.21 -6.22
C ILE A 78 -3.40 -12.02 -6.17
N ASN A 79 -4.47 -11.46 -6.72
CA ASN A 79 -5.71 -12.18 -7.02
C ASN A 79 -6.27 -12.92 -5.79
N SER A 80 -6.48 -14.23 -5.87
CA SER A 80 -6.97 -15.06 -4.76
C SER A 80 -6.19 -14.93 -3.44
N LYS A 81 -4.95 -14.44 -3.45
CA LYS A 81 -4.17 -14.12 -2.24
C LYS A 81 -4.49 -12.76 -1.66
N ALA A 82 -5.07 -11.85 -2.43
CA ALA A 82 -5.44 -10.50 -2.02
C ALA A 82 -6.88 -10.45 -1.47
N THR A 83 -7.27 -11.39 -0.60
CA THR A 83 -8.52 -11.29 0.14
C THR A 83 -8.44 -10.16 1.18
N ARG A 84 -9.57 -9.57 1.57
CA ARG A 84 -9.61 -8.52 2.62
C ARG A 84 -8.81 -8.97 3.84
N GLN A 85 -9.18 -10.13 4.39
CA GLN A 85 -8.56 -10.65 5.61
C GLN A 85 -7.05 -10.86 5.45
N ASN A 86 -6.60 -11.33 4.28
CA ASN A 86 -5.19 -11.57 4.05
C ASN A 86 -4.40 -10.26 3.87
N ILE A 87 -4.99 -9.26 3.22
CA ILE A 87 -4.41 -7.91 3.11
C ILE A 87 -4.24 -7.32 4.50
N GLU A 88 -5.28 -7.32 5.35
CA GLU A 88 -5.20 -6.79 6.71
C GLU A 88 -4.12 -7.51 7.52
N ARG A 89 -4.16 -8.85 7.54
CA ARG A 89 -3.21 -9.67 8.28
C ARG A 89 -1.77 -9.39 7.86
N VAL A 90 -1.52 -9.33 6.55
CA VAL A 90 -0.18 -9.05 6.03
C VAL A 90 0.22 -7.61 6.31
N PHE A 91 -0.67 -6.63 6.19
CA PHE A 91 -0.36 -5.24 6.55
C PHE A 91 0.13 -5.15 7.99
N ARG A 92 -0.62 -5.73 8.94
CA ARG A 92 -0.28 -5.72 10.37
C ARG A 92 1.04 -6.42 10.66
N GLN A 93 1.19 -7.66 10.22
CA GLN A 93 2.37 -8.48 10.55
C GLN A 93 3.62 -8.04 9.78
N TRP A 94 3.46 -7.69 8.50
CA TRP A 94 4.59 -7.40 7.63
C TRP A 94 5.08 -5.96 7.74
N LEU A 95 4.16 -5.00 7.80
CA LEU A 95 4.49 -3.58 7.80
C LEU A 95 4.54 -3.01 9.21
N ILE A 96 3.51 -3.23 10.04
CA ILE A 96 3.46 -2.62 11.39
C ILE A 96 4.46 -3.29 12.33
N GLU A 97 4.30 -4.59 12.56
CA GLU A 97 5.17 -5.36 13.47
C GLU A 97 6.58 -5.55 12.88
N GLY A 98 6.65 -5.63 11.55
CA GLY A 98 7.86 -5.89 10.82
C GLY A 98 8.83 -4.72 10.66
N THR A 99 8.41 -3.50 11.01
CA THR A 99 9.24 -2.28 10.87
C THR A 99 9.28 -1.47 12.15
N ARG A 100 10.26 -0.57 12.24
CA ARG A 100 10.52 0.31 13.39
C ARG A 100 10.61 1.77 12.93
N LYS A 101 10.58 2.71 13.87
CA LYS A 101 10.74 4.14 13.55
C LYS A 101 12.03 4.37 12.73
N GLY A 102 11.93 5.19 11.69
CA GLY A 102 13.01 5.46 10.73
C GLY A 102 13.03 4.54 9.51
N ASP A 103 12.38 3.38 9.56
CA ASP A 103 12.29 2.46 8.41
C ASP A 103 11.44 3.04 7.28
N LEU A 104 11.67 2.54 6.05
CA LEU A 104 10.89 2.87 4.87
C LEU A 104 9.85 1.77 4.60
N VAL A 105 8.59 2.17 4.53
CA VAL A 105 7.46 1.32 4.20
C VAL A 105 6.85 1.76 2.87
N VAL A 106 6.59 0.81 1.98
CA VAL A 106 5.83 1.03 0.75
C VAL A 106 4.57 0.18 0.78
N PHE A 107 3.41 0.82 0.65
CA PHE A 107 2.14 0.17 0.38
C PHE A 107 1.72 0.51 -1.05
N TYR A 108 1.54 -0.51 -1.88
CA TYR A 108 1.11 -0.37 -3.26
C TYR A 108 -0.13 -1.23 -3.51
N PHE A 109 -1.15 -0.63 -4.09
CA PHE A 109 -2.35 -1.32 -4.55
C PHE A 109 -2.62 -0.98 -6.02
N SER A 110 -2.91 -2.00 -6.83
CA SER A 110 -3.49 -1.85 -8.17
C SER A 110 -4.72 -2.76 -8.30
N GLY A 111 -5.83 -2.21 -8.75
CA GLY A 111 -7.11 -2.92 -8.85
C GLY A 111 -8.32 -1.99 -8.96
N HIS A 112 -9.51 -2.53 -8.72
CA HIS A 112 -10.72 -1.73 -8.69
C HIS A 112 -10.80 -0.92 -7.40
N GLY A 113 -11.26 0.32 -7.56
CA GLY A 113 -11.77 1.16 -6.48
C GLY A 113 -13.24 1.44 -6.70
N SER A 114 -13.96 1.77 -5.63
CA SER A 114 -15.37 2.15 -5.69
C SER A 114 -15.63 3.34 -4.77
N ARG A 115 -16.88 3.77 -4.73
CA ARG A 115 -17.37 4.76 -3.77
C ARG A 115 -18.58 4.20 -3.03
N VAL A 116 -18.58 4.31 -1.71
CA VAL A 116 -19.71 3.97 -0.84
C VAL A 116 -20.26 5.25 -0.20
N PRO A 117 -21.54 5.30 0.20
CA PRO A 117 -22.05 6.46 0.93
C PRO A 117 -21.26 6.66 2.22
N ASP A 118 -20.76 7.88 2.42
CA ASP A 118 -20.10 8.31 3.66
C ASP A 118 -21.11 8.22 4.82
N LYS A 119 -20.66 7.66 5.93
CA LYS A 119 -21.47 7.50 7.15
C LYS A 119 -21.06 8.44 8.28
N ASN A 120 -19.89 9.04 8.22
CA ASN A 120 -19.32 9.87 9.28
C ASN A 120 -19.42 11.38 8.96
N GLY A 121 -19.64 11.73 7.68
CA GLY A 121 -19.83 13.10 7.19
C GLY A 121 -18.53 13.90 7.00
N ASP A 122 -17.38 13.25 6.88
CA ASP A 122 -16.07 13.89 6.70
C ASP A 122 -15.69 14.12 5.23
N GLU A 123 -16.41 13.50 4.30
CA GLU A 123 -16.24 13.65 2.86
C GLU A 123 -17.15 14.78 2.32
N ALA A 124 -16.55 15.79 1.67
CA ALA A 124 -17.30 16.93 1.12
C ALA A 124 -18.27 16.54 -0.01
N ASP A 125 -18.08 15.37 -0.65
CA ASP A 125 -18.98 14.82 -1.67
C ASP A 125 -19.92 13.72 -1.11
N GLY A 126 -19.81 13.42 0.19
CA GLY A 126 -20.58 12.42 0.91
C GLY A 126 -20.30 10.97 0.50
N LYS A 127 -19.09 10.64 0.04
CA LYS A 127 -18.72 9.29 -0.40
C LYS A 127 -17.31 8.87 -0.03
N ASP A 128 -17.19 7.81 0.75
CA ASP A 128 -15.89 7.19 1.01
C ASP A 128 -15.35 6.49 -0.22
N GLU A 129 -14.06 6.67 -0.49
CA GLU A 129 -13.34 5.88 -1.47
C GLU A 129 -12.88 4.54 -0.89
N VAL A 130 -13.06 3.47 -1.67
CA VAL A 130 -12.76 2.10 -1.20
C VAL A 130 -11.89 1.37 -2.21
N ILE A 131 -10.92 0.61 -1.71
CA ILE A 131 -10.21 -0.38 -2.53
C ILE A 131 -10.95 -1.72 -2.44
N LEU A 132 -10.99 -2.47 -3.55
CA LEU A 132 -11.67 -3.76 -3.62
C LEU A 132 -10.67 -4.93 -3.57
N PRO A 133 -10.59 -5.65 -2.44
CA PRO A 133 -9.96 -6.97 -2.38
C PRO A 133 -10.59 -8.00 -3.33
N TYR A 134 -9.89 -9.11 -3.56
CA TYR A 134 -10.33 -10.21 -4.42
C TYR A 134 -11.73 -10.75 -4.10
N ASN A 135 -12.08 -10.80 -2.81
CA ASN A 135 -13.37 -11.29 -2.33
C ASN A 135 -14.36 -10.18 -1.97
N ALA A 136 -14.10 -8.95 -2.40
CA ALA A 136 -14.99 -7.81 -2.18
C ALA A 136 -16.31 -7.97 -2.93
N VAL A 137 -17.38 -7.46 -2.34
CA VAL A 137 -18.66 -7.25 -3.02
C VAL A 137 -18.60 -5.88 -3.71
N PRO A 138 -18.61 -5.80 -5.07
CA PRO A 138 -18.34 -4.54 -5.76
C PRO A 138 -19.40 -3.44 -5.57
N SER A 139 -20.63 -3.82 -5.19
CA SER A 139 -21.70 -2.87 -4.81
C SER A 139 -21.46 -2.21 -3.45
N GLY A 140 -20.41 -2.59 -2.73
CA GLY A 140 -20.11 -2.17 -1.36
C GLY A 140 -20.70 -3.12 -0.32
N GLY A 141 -20.34 -2.89 0.95
CA GLY A 141 -20.92 -3.54 2.12
C GLY A 141 -20.08 -4.65 2.74
N GLU A 142 -19.41 -5.49 1.94
CA GLU A 142 -18.65 -6.64 2.47
C GLU A 142 -17.28 -6.78 1.82
N ASN A 143 -16.29 -7.14 2.64
CA ASN A 143 -14.92 -7.43 2.22
C ASN A 143 -14.24 -6.31 1.41
N ILE A 144 -14.70 -5.07 1.58
CA ILE A 144 -14.05 -3.85 1.10
C ILE A 144 -13.06 -3.32 2.15
N ILE A 145 -12.14 -2.44 1.73
CA ILE A 145 -11.32 -1.65 2.66
C ILE A 145 -11.62 -0.20 2.36
N ILE A 146 -12.20 0.48 3.35
CA ILE A 146 -12.57 1.89 3.28
C ILE A 146 -11.34 2.73 3.63
N ASP A 147 -11.24 3.93 3.07
CA ASP A 147 -10.13 4.85 3.31
C ASP A 147 -9.91 5.19 4.77
N ASP A 148 -10.96 5.37 5.56
CA ASP A 148 -10.92 5.53 7.01
C ASP A 148 -10.19 4.38 7.72
N GLU A 149 -10.53 3.15 7.33
CA GLU A 149 -9.91 1.94 7.86
C GLU A 149 -8.43 1.88 7.48
N LEU A 150 -8.11 2.16 6.21
CA LEU A 150 -6.74 2.22 5.72
C LEU A 150 -5.94 3.34 6.41
N GLY A 151 -6.55 4.50 6.61
CA GLY A 151 -6.00 5.64 7.32
C GLY A 151 -5.65 5.29 8.77
N LEU A 152 -6.52 4.56 9.46
CA LEU A 152 -6.25 4.02 10.79
C LEU A 152 -5.04 3.08 10.78
N TRP A 153 -4.96 2.15 9.81
CA TRP A 153 -3.81 1.24 9.70
C TRP A 153 -2.50 2.00 9.42
N LEU A 154 -2.53 2.97 8.53
CA LEU A 154 -1.38 3.82 8.20
C LEU A 154 -0.95 4.67 9.40
N SER A 155 -1.88 5.12 10.25
CA SER A 155 -1.57 5.87 11.47
C SER A 155 -0.70 5.06 12.45
N MET A 156 -0.84 3.73 12.45
CA MET A 156 -0.03 2.82 13.27
C MET A 156 1.43 2.73 12.79
N LEU A 157 1.73 3.17 11.57
CA LEU A 157 3.08 3.28 11.04
C LEU A 157 3.77 4.60 11.41
N LYS A 158 3.20 5.38 12.35
CA LYS A 158 3.79 6.65 12.81
C LYS A 158 5.27 6.50 13.16
N GLY A 159 6.08 7.41 12.63
CA GLY A 159 7.53 7.45 12.79
C GLY A 159 8.32 6.60 11.79
N ARG A 160 7.66 5.87 10.88
CA ARG A 160 8.26 5.32 9.65
C ARG A 160 8.14 6.33 8.53
N ASN A 161 8.98 6.19 7.51
CA ASN A 161 8.80 6.86 6.22
C ASN A 161 7.83 6.01 5.41
N VAL A 162 6.61 6.49 5.13
CA VAL A 162 5.57 5.70 4.47
C VAL A 162 5.28 6.27 3.09
N ILE A 163 5.35 5.41 2.07
CA ILE A 163 4.93 5.70 0.71
C ILE A 163 3.67 4.87 0.44
N VAL A 164 2.61 5.52 -0.02
CA VAL A 164 1.34 4.89 -0.36
C VAL A 164 1.05 5.21 -1.82
N ILE A 165 0.82 4.19 -2.63
CA ILE A 165 0.50 4.32 -4.05
C ILE A 165 -0.74 3.48 -4.31
N ILE A 166 -1.78 4.10 -4.86
CA ILE A 166 -3.06 3.45 -5.12
C ILE A 166 -3.43 3.74 -6.58
N ASP A 167 -3.28 2.70 -7.40
CA ASP A 167 -3.64 2.68 -8.81
C ASP A 167 -5.03 2.02 -8.95
N SER A 168 -6.05 2.81 -8.68
CA SER A 168 -7.45 2.40 -8.80
C SER A 168 -8.31 3.55 -9.27
N CYS A 169 -9.47 3.24 -9.88
CA CYS A 169 -10.48 4.26 -10.12
C CYS A 169 -10.93 4.86 -8.77
N TYR A 170 -10.97 6.19 -8.66
CA TYR A 170 -11.31 6.91 -7.42
C TYR A 170 -10.27 6.72 -6.30
N SER A 171 -9.01 7.08 -6.52
CA SER A 171 -7.91 6.97 -5.52
C SER A 171 -7.51 8.31 -4.85
N GLY A 172 -8.24 9.41 -5.12
CA GLY A 172 -7.86 10.77 -4.71
C GLY A 172 -8.28 11.19 -3.30
N GLY A 173 -9.34 10.60 -2.76
CA GLY A 173 -9.83 10.66 -1.38
C GLY A 173 -9.15 9.65 -0.44
N VAL A 174 -8.78 8.45 -0.92
CA VAL A 174 -8.26 7.35 -0.07
C VAL A 174 -7.07 7.74 0.83
N VAL A 175 -6.26 8.72 0.42
CA VAL A 175 -5.04 9.14 1.13
C VAL A 175 -5.27 10.39 2.00
N ARG A 176 -6.43 11.05 1.94
CA ARG A 176 -6.70 12.32 2.65
C ARG A 176 -6.78 12.17 4.18
N GLY A 177 -7.11 10.98 4.69
CA GLY A 177 -7.12 10.67 6.13
C GLY A 177 -5.75 10.53 6.80
N VAL A 178 -4.65 10.55 6.04
CA VAL A 178 -3.30 10.29 6.58
C VAL A 178 -2.62 11.57 7.06
N ARG A 179 -2.68 11.86 8.37
CA ARG A 179 -1.87 12.91 9.02
C ARG A 179 -0.40 12.48 9.17
N GLY A 180 0.32 12.48 8.06
CA GLY A 180 1.77 12.27 7.96
C GLY A 180 2.32 12.92 6.70
N LYS A 181 3.64 13.13 6.62
CA LYS A 181 4.29 13.74 5.45
C LYS A 181 4.17 12.77 4.26
N VAL A 182 3.12 12.89 3.46
CA VAL A 182 2.93 12.15 2.19
C VAL A 182 3.91 12.75 1.17
N VAL A 183 4.88 11.96 0.69
CA VAL A 183 6.01 12.47 -0.11
C VAL A 183 5.76 12.45 -1.63
N SER A 184 4.65 11.90 -2.13
CA SER A 184 4.23 12.16 -3.53
C SER A 184 2.86 11.57 -3.83
N TYR A 185 2.03 12.36 -4.53
CA TYR A 185 0.88 11.90 -5.29
C TYR A 185 1.33 11.76 -6.74
N LEU A 186 1.10 10.61 -7.37
CA LEU A 186 1.16 10.46 -8.82
C LEU A 186 -0.25 10.11 -9.29
N GLU A 187 -0.98 11.11 -9.79
CA GLU A 187 -2.25 10.88 -10.45
C GLU A 187 -1.98 10.32 -11.85
N SER A 188 -2.54 9.15 -12.17
CA SER A 188 -2.74 8.76 -13.56
C SER A 188 -4.03 9.42 -14.04
N THR A 189 -3.91 10.50 -14.82
CA THR A 189 -5.05 11.05 -15.56
C THR A 189 -5.61 9.97 -16.50
N PRO A 190 -6.95 9.79 -16.60
CA PRO A 190 -7.50 8.95 -17.63
C PRO A 190 -7.17 9.60 -18.98
N ALA A 191 -6.58 8.82 -19.89
CA ALA A 191 -6.42 9.23 -21.27
C ALA A 191 -7.80 9.59 -21.84
N THR A 192 -8.04 10.89 -22.04
CA THR A 192 -9.14 11.39 -22.85
C THR A 192 -8.94 10.90 -24.28
N LYS A 193 -10.02 10.32 -24.85
CA LYS A 193 -10.10 9.94 -26.26
C LYS A 193 -9.90 11.12 -27.19
#